data_AF-A0A7S2P4Y7-F1
#
_entry.id   AF-A0A7S2P4Y7-F1
#
_cell.length_a   1.000
_cell.length_b   1.000
_cell.length_c   1.000
_cell.angle_alpha   90.00
_cell.angle_beta   90.00
_cell.angle_gamma   90.00
#
_symmetry.space_group_name_H-M   'P 1'
#
loop_
_entity.id
_entity.type
_entity.pdbx_description
1 polymer ?
#
loop_
_entity_poly.entity_id
_entity_poly.type
_entity_poly.pdbx_seq_one_letter_code
_entity_poly.pdbx_strand_id
1 'polypeptide(L)'
;MLSSTAATVTLLLAGHVTAFIPHSNHLGGYVCRQRGVSLSAARFNEKYFQLEELEDKETATTEILLKSDNTVEFGETDGPRPISCTGTWEHDEDSFKLVLNRTFSAGRSASESTDVGEFTFTVNRTLNGEVTSVGDNFAVTGSINCEDIGNVGYFNMIDTTDERLGNNSDETGAANNMFGGKTMSS
;
A
#
# COMPACT_ATOMS: atom_id res chain seq x y z
N MET A 1 43.29 2.12 56.76
CA MET A 1 42.30 1.98 57.84
C MET A 1 41.35 0.87 57.46
N LEU A 2 41.05 -0.02 58.41
CA LEU A 2 40.23 -1.24 58.29
C LEU A 2 38.72 -0.98 58.10
N SER A 3 37.99 -2.06 57.76
CA SER A 3 36.54 -2.31 57.97
C SER A 3 35.65 -2.06 56.74
N SER A 4 34.67 -2.86 56.33
CA SER A 4 34.13 -4.18 56.72
C SER A 4 33.15 -4.61 55.61
N THR A 5 32.92 -5.92 55.54
CA THR A 5 32.07 -6.72 54.65
C THR A 5 30.57 -6.43 54.75
N ALA A 6 29.83 -6.59 53.64
CA ALA A 6 28.54 -7.31 53.62
C ALA A 6 28.09 -7.57 52.16
N ALA A 7 27.88 -8.85 51.83
CA ALA A 7 27.18 -9.30 50.64
C ALA A 7 25.68 -9.44 50.93
N THR A 8 24.82 -9.20 49.95
CA THR A 8 23.43 -9.68 49.99
C THR A 8 23.02 -10.15 48.59
N VAL A 9 22.66 -11.44 48.55
CA VAL A 9 22.15 -12.19 47.40
C VAL A 9 20.65 -11.95 47.31
N THR A 10 20.13 -11.66 46.10
CA THR A 10 18.69 -11.74 45.81
C THR A 10 18.46 -12.87 44.80
N LEU A 11 17.53 -13.75 45.13
CA LEU A 11 17.29 -15.05 44.49
C LEU A 11 15.87 -15.09 43.88
N LEU A 12 15.78 -15.62 42.64
CA LEU A 12 14.63 -16.27 41.98
C LEU A 12 13.34 -15.43 41.73
N LEU A 13 12.53 -15.62 40.69
CA LEU A 13 12.08 -16.87 40.05
C LEU A 13 12.05 -16.79 38.51
N ALA A 14 12.59 -17.82 37.86
CA ALA A 14 12.25 -18.20 36.50
C ALA A 14 10.95 -19.03 36.53
N GLY A 15 9.89 -18.53 35.90
CA GLY A 15 8.66 -19.27 35.68
C GLY A 15 8.84 -20.33 34.60
N HIS A 16 8.85 -21.59 34.99
CA HIS A 16 8.65 -22.74 34.12
C HIS A 16 7.17 -22.79 33.68
N VAL A 17 6.92 -22.91 32.37
CA VAL A 17 5.72 -23.59 31.87
C VAL A 17 6.19 -24.73 30.98
N THR A 18 5.90 -25.94 31.46
CA THR A 18 6.23 -27.24 30.88
C THR A 18 5.64 -27.41 29.49
N ALA A 19 6.51 -27.62 28.50
CA ALA A 19 6.10 -28.10 27.18
C ALA A 19 5.61 -29.55 27.30
N PHE A 20 4.33 -29.77 27.05
CA PHE A 20 3.77 -31.09 26.82
C PHE A 20 4.22 -31.58 25.45
N ILE A 21 5.07 -32.61 25.43
CA ILE A 21 5.42 -33.35 24.21
C ILE A 21 4.66 -34.68 24.24
N PRO A 22 3.66 -34.90 23.38
CA PRO A 22 3.26 -36.25 23.01
C PRO A 22 4.10 -36.75 21.82
N HIS A 23 4.73 -37.91 22.00
CA HIS A 23 5.41 -38.68 20.95
C HIS A 23 4.43 -39.60 20.20
N SER A 24 4.74 -39.85 18.92
CA SER A 24 4.30 -40.96 18.04
C SER A 24 3.04 -40.66 17.20
N ASN A 25 2.93 -40.89 15.88
CA ASN A 25 3.70 -41.64 14.89
C ASN A 25 3.41 -41.08 13.47
N HIS A 26 4.42 -41.17 12.59
CA HIS A 26 4.32 -41.60 11.19
C HIS A 26 3.20 -41.07 10.28
N LEU A 27 3.53 -40.09 9.42
CA LEU A 27 3.56 -40.18 7.94
C LEU A 27 3.82 -38.78 7.36
N GLY A 28 4.57 -38.75 6.26
CA GLY A 28 5.16 -37.55 5.69
C GLY A 28 4.14 -36.50 5.24
N GLY A 29 4.52 -35.25 5.46
CA GLY A 29 3.93 -34.08 4.83
C GLY A 29 4.95 -32.95 4.93
N TYR A 30 5.46 -32.50 3.80
CA TYR A 30 6.24 -31.27 3.73
C TYR A 30 5.35 -30.14 4.25
N VAL A 31 5.59 -29.64 5.46
CA VAL A 31 4.96 -28.39 5.91
C VAL A 31 5.73 -27.27 5.21
N CYS A 32 5.27 -26.92 4.01
CA CYS A 32 5.60 -25.63 3.43
C CYS A 32 5.08 -24.58 4.41
N ARG A 33 5.99 -23.84 5.05
CA ARG A 33 5.67 -22.66 5.84
C ARG A 33 5.20 -21.59 4.85
N GLN A 34 3.96 -21.70 4.38
CA GLN A 34 3.30 -20.60 3.70
C GLN A 34 3.24 -19.46 4.73
N ARG A 35 3.98 -18.39 4.48
CA ARG A 35 3.66 -17.09 5.07
C ARG A 35 2.20 -16.87 4.71
N GLY A 36 1.33 -16.95 5.70
CA GLY A 36 -0.08 -16.64 5.53
C GLY A 36 -0.15 -15.20 5.08
N VAL A 37 -0.32 -14.98 3.78
CA VAL A 37 -0.87 -13.72 3.28
C VAL A 37 -2.22 -13.63 3.97
N SER A 38 -2.39 -12.65 4.84
CA SER A 38 -3.70 -12.38 5.42
C SER A 38 -4.69 -12.29 4.26
N LEU A 39 -5.83 -12.96 4.35
CA LEU A 39 -6.89 -12.82 3.33
C LEU A 39 -7.30 -11.35 3.18
N SER A 40 -7.06 -10.53 4.21
CA SER A 40 -7.14 -9.07 4.12
C SER A 40 -6.13 -8.53 3.08
N ALA A 41 -4.83 -8.80 3.22
CA ALA A 41 -3.76 -8.33 2.31
C ALA A 41 -4.03 -8.63 0.84
N ALA A 42 -4.64 -9.78 0.54
CA ALA A 42 -4.98 -10.17 -0.82
C ALA A 42 -5.89 -9.16 -1.56
N ARG A 43 -6.70 -8.37 -0.84
CA ARG A 43 -7.69 -7.48 -1.47
C ARG A 43 -7.07 -6.29 -2.20
N PHE A 44 -5.89 -5.85 -1.78
CA PHE A 44 -5.19 -4.67 -2.32
C PHE A 44 -3.94 -5.04 -3.12
N ASN A 45 -3.51 -6.31 -3.09
CA ASN A 45 -2.29 -6.75 -3.75
C ASN A 45 -2.44 -6.72 -5.28
N GLU A 46 -1.45 -6.10 -5.94
CA GLU A 46 -1.35 -5.98 -7.41
C GLU A 46 -2.56 -5.28 -8.04
N LYS A 47 -3.09 -4.26 -7.34
CA LYS A 47 -4.23 -3.46 -7.75
C LYS A 47 -3.82 -2.03 -8.10
N TYR A 48 -4.42 -1.49 -9.16
CA TYR A 48 -4.23 -0.11 -9.60
C TYR A 48 -5.27 0.79 -8.93
N PHE A 49 -4.83 1.95 -8.47
CA PHE A 49 -5.69 2.95 -7.87
C PHE A 49 -5.45 4.33 -8.48
N GLN A 50 -6.54 5.11 -8.56
CA GLN A 50 -6.46 6.57 -8.68
C GLN A 50 -6.52 7.18 -7.28
N LEU A 51 -5.45 7.85 -6.89
CA LEU A 51 -5.32 8.59 -5.63
C LEU A 51 -5.60 10.07 -5.89
N GLU A 52 -6.73 10.55 -5.39
CA GLU A 52 -7.10 11.96 -5.37
C GLU A 52 -6.68 12.58 -4.04
N GLU A 53 -5.75 13.53 -4.09
CA GLU A 53 -5.25 14.30 -2.94
C GLU A 53 -5.90 15.69 -2.94
N LEU A 54 -6.54 16.07 -1.83
CA LEU A 54 -7.16 17.38 -1.62
C LEU A 54 -6.47 18.09 -0.46
N GLU A 55 -5.36 18.78 -0.75
CA GLU A 55 -4.57 19.56 0.22
C GLU A 55 -4.92 21.05 0.10
N ASP A 56 -5.59 21.60 1.11
CA ASP A 56 -6.09 22.98 1.14
C ASP A 56 -6.94 23.37 -0.08
N LYS A 57 -6.37 24.16 -1.00
CA LYS A 57 -6.99 24.63 -2.25
C LYS A 57 -6.46 23.91 -3.49
N GLU A 58 -5.47 23.05 -3.30
CA GLU A 58 -4.79 22.33 -4.36
C GLU A 58 -5.34 20.91 -4.42
N THR A 59 -5.46 20.39 -5.63
CA THR A 59 -5.90 19.01 -5.88
C THR A 59 -4.91 18.33 -6.81
N ALA A 60 -4.63 17.07 -6.57
CA ALA A 60 -3.83 16.25 -7.47
C ALA A 60 -4.42 14.84 -7.57
N THR A 61 -4.46 14.30 -8.78
CA THR A 61 -4.82 12.93 -9.08
C THR A 61 -3.58 12.18 -9.51
N THR A 62 -3.34 11.04 -8.89
CA THR A 62 -2.13 10.24 -9.11
C THR A 62 -2.46 8.77 -9.25
N GLU A 63 -1.92 8.13 -10.29
CA GLU A 63 -1.96 6.69 -10.45
C GLU A 63 -0.95 6.01 -9.52
N ILE A 64 -1.39 4.99 -8.80
CA ILE A 64 -0.51 4.15 -7.99
C ILE A 64 -0.85 2.67 -8.17
N LEU A 65 0.17 1.82 -8.07
CA LEU A 65 0.03 0.36 -7.99
C LEU A 65 0.49 -0.09 -6.61
N LEU A 66 -0.40 -0.78 -5.89
CA LEU A 66 -0.08 -1.39 -4.61
C LEU A 66 0.49 -2.79 -4.85
N LYS A 67 1.81 -2.95 -4.72
CA LYS A 67 2.49 -4.22 -4.96
C LYS A 67 2.36 -5.16 -3.78
N SER A 68 2.40 -6.46 -4.06
CA SER A 68 2.30 -7.54 -3.07
C SER A 68 3.44 -7.59 -2.03
N ASP A 69 4.53 -6.85 -2.24
CA ASP A 69 5.64 -6.66 -1.31
C ASP A 69 5.44 -5.49 -0.34
N ASN A 70 4.20 -4.96 -0.24
CA ASN A 70 3.82 -3.80 0.57
C ASN A 70 4.46 -2.48 0.14
N THR A 71 5.01 -2.41 -1.07
CA THR A 71 5.52 -1.15 -1.64
C THR A 71 4.59 -0.60 -2.71
N VAL A 72 4.81 0.67 -3.06
CA VAL A 72 4.00 1.37 -4.05
C VAL A 72 4.84 1.68 -5.29
N GLU A 73 4.27 1.39 -6.45
CA GLU A 73 4.77 1.90 -7.73
C GLU A 73 3.97 3.14 -8.12
N PHE A 74 4.68 4.21 -8.47
CA PHE A 74 4.11 5.52 -8.75
C PHE A 74 3.93 5.68 -10.27
N GLY A 75 2.73 6.03 -10.69
CA GLY A 75 2.37 6.23 -12.09
C GLY A 75 2.32 7.70 -12.48
N GLU A 76 1.38 8.03 -13.37
CA GLU A 76 1.16 9.39 -13.84
C GLU A 76 0.44 10.25 -12.80
N THR A 77 0.69 11.55 -12.82
CA THR A 77 0.03 12.54 -11.95
C THR A 77 -0.27 13.81 -12.73
N ASP A 78 -1.40 14.46 -12.40
CA ASP A 78 -1.76 15.78 -12.92
C ASP A 78 -1.20 16.95 -12.07
N GLY A 79 -0.60 16.62 -10.92
CA GLY A 79 0.07 17.56 -10.03
C GLY A 79 1.56 17.77 -10.37
N PRO A 80 2.33 18.40 -9.46
CA PRO A 80 3.77 18.50 -9.59
C PRO A 80 4.40 17.11 -9.73
N ARG A 81 5.23 16.91 -10.77
CA ARG A 81 5.89 15.61 -11.00
C ARG A 81 7.10 15.45 -10.08
N PRO A 82 7.15 14.43 -9.22
CA PRO A 82 8.33 14.14 -8.42
C PRO A 82 9.47 13.60 -9.30
N ILE A 83 10.71 13.91 -8.92
CA ILE A 83 11.92 13.31 -9.51
C ILE A 83 12.21 11.92 -8.95
N SER A 84 11.65 11.61 -7.76
CA SER A 84 11.63 10.25 -7.22
C SER A 84 10.44 10.09 -6.26
N CYS A 85 9.87 8.89 -6.24
CA CYS A 85 8.82 8.54 -5.29
C CYS A 85 9.08 7.15 -4.71
N THR A 86 8.86 7.01 -3.41
CA THR A 86 8.83 5.72 -2.71
C THR A 86 7.61 5.68 -1.81
N GLY A 87 7.11 4.48 -1.53
CA GLY A 87 6.01 4.34 -0.59
C GLY A 87 5.82 2.93 -0.10
N THR A 88 5.11 2.83 1.01
CA THR A 88 4.68 1.57 1.62
C THR A 88 3.22 1.65 1.98
N TRP A 89 2.54 0.52 1.95
CA TRP A 89 1.13 0.43 2.29
C TRP A 89 0.85 -0.76 3.20
N GLU A 90 -0.11 -0.58 4.11
CA GLU A 90 -0.61 -1.59 5.02
C GLU A 90 -2.09 -1.37 5.28
N HIS A 91 -2.80 -2.40 5.71
CA HIS A 91 -4.22 -2.29 6.01
C HIS A 91 -4.66 -3.43 6.94
N ASP A 92 -5.70 -3.17 7.73
CA ASP A 92 -6.38 -4.18 8.53
C ASP A 92 -7.77 -4.47 7.92
N GLU A 93 -8.75 -4.88 8.72
CA GLU A 93 -10.11 -5.16 8.23
C GLU A 93 -10.76 -3.90 7.62
N ASP A 94 -10.81 -2.81 8.39
CA ASP A 94 -11.50 -1.58 7.97
C ASP A 94 -10.56 -0.38 7.80
N SER A 95 -9.31 -0.49 8.26
CA SER A 95 -8.30 0.58 8.18
C SER A 95 -7.37 0.38 6.99
N PHE A 96 -6.89 1.50 6.44
CA PHE A 96 -5.84 1.54 5.43
C PHE A 96 -4.83 2.64 5.75
N LYS A 97 -3.56 2.37 5.51
CA LYS A 97 -2.48 3.33 5.66
C LYS A 97 -1.51 3.25 4.49
N LEU A 98 -1.24 4.41 3.91
CA LEU A 98 -0.27 4.60 2.84
C LEU A 98 0.73 5.69 3.26
N VAL A 99 2.02 5.37 3.19
CA VAL A 99 3.12 6.31 3.42
C VAL A 99 3.80 6.59 2.09
N LEU A 100 3.89 7.86 1.70
CA LEU A 100 4.54 8.31 0.47
C LEU A 100 5.66 9.30 0.80
N ASN A 101 6.81 9.10 0.17
CA ASN A 101 7.92 10.06 0.16
C ASN A 101 8.18 10.47 -1.29
N ARG A 102 7.85 11.73 -1.61
CA ARG A 102 8.01 12.32 -2.95
C ARG A 102 9.12 13.36 -2.93
N THR A 103 10.14 13.21 -3.76
CA THR A 103 11.22 14.19 -3.89
C THR A 103 10.99 15.04 -5.12
N PHE A 104 11.15 16.35 -4.96
CA PHE A 104 11.02 17.34 -6.01
C PHE A 104 12.31 18.12 -6.18
N SER A 105 12.56 18.62 -7.39
CA SER A 105 13.57 19.64 -7.65
C SER A 105 12.90 21.01 -7.80
N ALA A 106 13.56 22.05 -7.31
CA ALA A 106 13.13 23.42 -7.43
C ALA A 106 14.33 24.37 -7.49
N GLY A 107 14.03 25.65 -7.63
CA GLY A 107 15.04 26.70 -7.77
C GLY A 107 15.48 26.90 -9.22
N ARG A 108 16.49 27.75 -9.38
CA ARG A 108 17.08 28.12 -10.67
C ARG A 108 18.59 28.20 -10.50
N SER A 109 19.33 28.03 -11.60
CA SER A 109 20.77 28.20 -11.57
C SER A 109 21.12 29.58 -11.00
N ALA A 110 21.98 29.61 -9.98
CA ALA A 110 22.31 30.84 -9.28
C ALA A 110 23.02 31.82 -10.24
N SER A 111 22.39 32.97 -10.44
CA SER A 111 22.90 34.06 -11.29
C SER A 111 23.37 35.25 -10.46
N GLU A 112 22.77 35.44 -9.29
CA GLU A 112 23.11 36.47 -8.32
C GLU A 112 23.50 35.85 -6.98
N SER A 113 24.26 36.57 -6.16
CA SER A 113 24.72 36.07 -4.85
C SER A 113 23.59 35.84 -3.84
N THR A 114 22.39 36.37 -4.09
CA THR A 114 21.18 36.16 -3.28
C THR A 114 20.31 35.01 -3.77
N ASP A 115 20.64 34.39 -4.92
CA ASP A 115 19.90 33.23 -5.41
C ASP A 115 20.19 32.01 -4.53
N VAL A 116 19.14 31.32 -4.11
CA VAL A 116 19.24 30.05 -3.35
C VAL A 116 19.86 28.92 -4.22
N GLY A 117 19.85 29.08 -5.53
CA GLY A 117 20.30 28.07 -6.48
C GLY A 117 19.23 26.99 -6.73
N GLU A 118 19.65 25.91 -7.39
CA GLU A 118 18.85 24.69 -7.55
C GLU A 118 18.95 23.86 -6.27
N PHE A 119 17.82 23.33 -5.82
CA PHE A 119 17.74 22.52 -4.62
C PHE A 119 16.70 21.41 -4.79
N THR A 120 16.77 20.40 -3.92
CA THR A 120 15.77 19.35 -3.83
C THR A 120 15.15 19.33 -2.44
N PHE A 121 13.92 18.86 -2.36
CA PHE A 121 13.23 18.65 -1.10
C PHE A 121 12.32 17.42 -1.19
N THR A 122 12.11 16.77 -0.06
CA THR A 122 11.25 15.58 0.04
C THR A 122 10.02 15.92 0.86
N VAL A 123 8.87 15.55 0.31
CA VAL A 123 7.55 15.70 0.93
C VAL A 123 7.10 14.33 1.40
N ASN A 124 6.92 14.21 2.71
CA ASN A 124 6.42 13.00 3.35
C ASN A 124 4.93 13.16 3.66
N ARG A 125 4.13 12.16 3.29
CA ARG A 125 2.69 12.10 3.55
C ARG A 125 2.32 10.73 4.10
N THR A 126 1.51 10.73 5.16
CA THR A 126 0.86 9.54 5.71
C THR A 126 -0.64 9.68 5.51
N LEU A 127 -1.19 8.84 4.64
CA LEU A 127 -2.60 8.77 4.28
C LEU A 127 -3.24 7.69 5.12
N ASN A 128 -4.14 8.06 6.03
CA ASN A 128 -4.88 7.14 6.89
C ASN A 128 -6.36 7.21 6.50
N GLY A 129 -6.95 6.07 6.13
CA GLY A 129 -8.33 6.04 5.66
C GLY A 129 -9.09 4.78 6.07
N GLU A 130 -10.37 4.82 5.78
CA GLU A 130 -11.31 3.72 5.99
C GLU A 130 -11.65 3.08 4.65
N VAL A 131 -11.72 1.75 4.64
CA VAL A 131 -12.00 0.98 3.42
C VAL A 131 -13.50 0.78 3.27
N THR A 132 -14.01 1.07 2.08
CA THR A 132 -15.40 0.88 1.69
C THR A 132 -15.48 0.04 0.42
N SER A 133 -16.47 -0.85 0.36
CA SER A 133 -16.73 -1.65 -0.84
C SER A 133 -17.84 -1.00 -1.67
N VAL A 134 -17.62 -0.90 -2.98
CA VAL A 134 -18.57 -0.38 -3.96
C VAL A 134 -18.69 -1.42 -5.07
N GLY A 135 -19.66 -2.34 -4.92
CA GLY A 135 -19.75 -3.52 -5.79
C GLY A 135 -18.53 -4.42 -5.57
N ASP A 136 -17.82 -4.75 -6.65
CA ASP A 136 -16.59 -5.55 -6.63
C ASP A 136 -15.32 -4.70 -6.43
N ASN A 137 -15.46 -3.38 -6.46
CA ASN A 137 -14.35 -2.43 -6.30
C ASN A 137 -14.24 -1.93 -4.86
N PHE A 138 -13.06 -1.43 -4.52
CA PHE A 138 -12.78 -0.84 -3.22
C PHE A 138 -12.48 0.64 -3.38
N ALA A 139 -12.95 1.42 -2.41
CA ALA A 139 -12.59 2.82 -2.24
C ALA A 139 -12.06 3.04 -0.83
N VAL A 140 -11.04 3.87 -0.71
CA VAL A 140 -10.51 4.33 0.58
C VAL A 140 -10.65 5.83 0.65
N THR A 141 -11.25 6.32 1.71
CA THR A 141 -11.35 7.76 1.98
C THR A 141 -10.73 8.05 3.34
N GLY A 142 -10.01 9.16 3.44
CA GLY A 142 -9.31 9.45 4.69
C GLY A 142 -8.63 10.80 4.74
N SER A 143 -7.70 10.90 5.68
CA SER A 143 -6.91 12.10 5.96
C SER A 143 -5.47 11.95 5.51
N ILE A 144 -4.89 13.06 5.09
CA ILE A 144 -3.46 13.18 4.77
C ILE A 144 -2.77 13.88 5.93
N ASN A 145 -1.71 13.28 6.46
CA ASN A 145 -0.93 13.81 7.56
C ASN A 145 0.52 14.02 7.16
N CYS A 146 1.10 15.12 7.63
CA CYS A 146 2.52 15.43 7.57
C CYS A 146 3.06 15.47 9.01
N GLU A 147 4.20 14.85 9.28
CA GLU A 147 4.75 14.71 10.64
C GLU A 147 4.94 16.06 11.35
N ASP A 148 5.42 17.08 10.62
CA ASP A 148 5.74 18.39 11.18
C ASP A 148 4.54 19.33 11.32
N ILE A 149 3.46 19.10 10.56
CA ILE A 149 2.34 20.04 10.40
C ILE A 149 1.03 19.47 10.97
N GLY A 150 0.89 18.14 10.99
CA GLY A 150 -0.35 17.45 11.30
C GLY A 150 -1.19 17.18 10.05
N ASN A 151 -2.51 17.28 10.18
CA ASN A 151 -3.42 17.07 9.06
C ASN A 151 -3.27 18.19 8.02
N VAL A 152 -3.05 17.82 6.76
CA VAL A 152 -2.84 18.74 5.62
C VAL A 152 -3.92 18.60 4.55
N GLY A 153 -4.89 17.70 4.73
CA GLY A 153 -5.91 17.47 3.71
C GLY A 153 -6.62 16.14 3.83
N TYR A 154 -7.36 15.81 2.78
CA TYR A 154 -8.12 14.57 2.63
C TYR A 154 -7.74 13.87 1.34
N PHE A 155 -8.04 12.58 1.25
CA PHE A 155 -7.86 11.84 0.01
C PHE A 155 -9.02 10.90 -0.26
N ASN A 156 -9.21 10.60 -1.55
CA ASN A 156 -9.96 9.45 -2.02
C ASN A 156 -9.02 8.56 -2.83
N MET A 157 -9.17 7.25 -2.70
CA MET A 157 -8.40 6.28 -3.47
C MET A 157 -9.38 5.25 -4.02
N ILE A 158 -9.48 5.16 -5.35
CA ILE A 158 -10.50 4.36 -6.04
C ILE A 158 -9.81 3.24 -6.82
N ASP A 159 -10.25 1.98 -6.65
CA ASP A 159 -9.76 0.84 -7.45
C ASP A 159 -10.13 1.08 -8.91
N THR A 160 -9.13 1.14 -9.78
CA THR A 160 -9.28 1.29 -11.23
C THR A 160 -8.64 0.14 -12.00
N THR A 161 -8.50 -1.03 -11.37
CA THR A 161 -7.77 -2.17 -11.93
C THR A 161 -8.42 -2.69 -13.19
N ASP A 162 -9.75 -2.82 -13.20
CA ASP A 162 -10.47 -3.40 -14.32
C ASP A 162 -10.41 -2.49 -15.55
N GLU A 163 -10.54 -1.17 -15.35
CA GLU A 163 -10.36 -0.16 -16.39
C GLU A 163 -8.94 -0.20 -16.96
N ARG A 164 -7.93 -0.37 -16.08
CA ARG A 164 -6.52 -0.35 -16.48
C ARG A 164 -6.10 -1.61 -17.24
N LEU A 165 -6.65 -2.76 -16.87
CA LEU A 165 -6.38 -4.05 -17.50
C LEU A 165 -7.32 -4.34 -18.68
N GLY A 166 -8.36 -3.53 -18.89
CA GLY A 166 -9.32 -3.70 -19.98
C GLY A 166 -10.33 -4.82 -19.73
N ASN A 167 -10.54 -5.21 -18.47
CA ASN A 167 -11.50 -6.24 -18.09
C ASN A 167 -12.90 -5.62 -17.96
N ASN A 168 -13.50 -5.21 -19.09
CA ASN A 168 -14.92 -4.86 -19.08
C ASN A 168 -15.74 -6.16 -18.96
N SER A 169 -16.27 -6.43 -17.77
CA SER A 169 -17.27 -7.48 -17.56
C SER A 169 -18.64 -7.01 -18.05
N ASP A 170 -18.80 -6.74 -19.34
CA ASP A 170 -20.11 -6.66 -19.99
C ASP A 170 -20.01 -6.68 -21.53
N GLU A 171 -20.28 -7.84 -22.12
CA GLU A 171 -21.14 -7.93 -23.31
C GLU A 171 -21.84 -9.29 -23.36
N THR A 172 -23.02 -9.36 -22.75
CA THR A 172 -24.04 -10.35 -23.08
C THR A 172 -24.69 -9.95 -24.41
N GLY A 173 -24.03 -10.26 -25.52
CA GLY A 173 -24.54 -10.06 -26.87
C GLY A 173 -25.03 -11.37 -27.48
N ALA A 174 -26.31 -11.69 -27.28
CA ALA A 174 -26.98 -12.78 -27.97
C ALA A 174 -27.00 -12.53 -29.50
N ALA A 175 -26.18 -13.26 -30.26
CA ALA A 175 -26.38 -13.46 -31.68
C ALA A 175 -26.76 -14.93 -31.93
N ASN A 176 -28.05 -15.09 -32.24
CA ASN A 176 -28.74 -16.35 -32.49
C ASN A 176 -28.02 -17.27 -33.49
N ASN A 177 -27.97 -18.55 -33.14
CA ASN A 177 -28.07 -19.64 -34.10
C ASN A 177 -29.36 -19.48 -34.94
N MET A 178 -29.26 -19.13 -36.23
CA MET A 178 -30.25 -19.56 -37.23
C MET A 178 -29.77 -19.33 -38.66
N PHE A 179 -30.03 -20.33 -39.50
CA PHE A 179 -29.79 -20.43 -40.95
C PHE A 179 -28.31 -20.65 -41.35
N GLY A 180 -27.88 -21.84 -41.74
CA GLY A 180 -28.57 -22.85 -42.53
C GLY A 180 -27.68 -23.14 -43.72
N GLY A 181 -26.99 -24.29 -43.70
CA GLY A 181 -26.07 -24.67 -44.75
C GLY A 181 -26.73 -24.74 -46.12
N LYS A 182 -25.95 -24.40 -47.15
CA LYS A 182 -26.06 -25.04 -48.46
C LYS A 182 -24.71 -24.99 -49.16
N THR A 183 -24.25 -26.18 -49.49
CA THR A 183 -23.21 -26.51 -50.45
C THR A 183 -23.55 -25.92 -51.83
N MET A 184 -22.55 -25.53 -52.61
CA MET A 184 -22.17 -26.24 -53.83
C MET A 184 -20.95 -25.59 -54.50
N SER A 185 -20.08 -26.49 -54.94
CA SER A 185 -19.04 -26.33 -55.95
C SER A 185 -19.57 -25.75 -57.26
N SER A 186 -18.75 -24.95 -57.96
CA SER A 186 -18.23 -25.36 -59.27
C SER A 186 -16.98 -24.58 -59.63
#